data_AF-A0A4V1XPF0-F1
#
_entry.id   AF-A0A4V1XPF0-F1
#
_cell.length_a   1.000
_cell.length_b   1.000
_cell.length_c   1.000
_cell.angle_alpha   90.00
_cell.angle_beta   90.00
_cell.angle_gamma   90.00
#
_symmetry.space_group_name_H-M   'P 1'
#
loop_
_entity.id
_entity.type
_entity.pdbx_description
1 polymer ?
#
loop_
_entity_poly.entity_id
_entity_poly.type
_entity_poly.pdbx_seq_one_letter_code
_entity_poly.pdbx_strand_id
1 'polypeptide(L)'
;MAQAQQRNDGSRGTRAACFFAGLGLAINQLGLNITANALAGGFDLAAIFPRFINIRRGAYLTALLSIAVNPWRLVNTSTTFLTVLSSYSVFLGPMTGLMVSSYLVVNRRKINVDDLYNGTERSIYWYSHGCNWRALVAWLVGVVPCMPGFVAALNPRVQVTEGATELYYMSYIYGFLSSGVVYAALHWAFPADACSAFVRDAPSAEEVRHMYLGKWDVVLSEMPAVVGDLGGE
;
A
#
# COMPACT_ATOMS: atom_id res chain seq x y z
N MET A 1 5.51 35.95 -7.49
CA MET A 1 6.56 35.15 -8.17
C MET A 1 6.30 34.98 -9.67
N ALA A 2 5.06 34.72 -10.11
CA ALA A 2 4.73 34.65 -11.55
C ALA A 2 5.05 35.92 -12.37
N GLN A 3 4.93 37.12 -11.78
CA GLN A 3 5.21 38.40 -12.45
C GLN A 3 6.72 38.68 -12.67
N ALA A 4 7.62 37.94 -12.01
CA ALA A 4 9.07 38.08 -12.22
C ALA A 4 9.59 37.25 -13.41
N GLN A 5 8.86 36.20 -13.81
CA GLN A 5 9.22 35.36 -14.96
C GLN A 5 8.96 36.05 -16.30
N GLN A 6 7.84 36.78 -16.43
CA GLN A 6 7.47 37.46 -17.69
C GLN A 6 8.41 38.61 -18.13
N ARG A 7 9.29 39.10 -17.25
CA ARG A 7 10.16 40.24 -17.56
C ARG A 7 11.46 39.85 -18.28
N ASN A 8 11.76 38.55 -18.39
CA ASN A 8 13.02 38.00 -18.94
C ASN A 8 12.80 36.87 -19.96
N ASP A 9 11.65 36.89 -20.65
CA ASP A 9 11.07 35.82 -21.49
C ASP A 9 11.89 35.37 -22.73
N GLY A 10 13.17 35.75 -22.85
CA GLY A 10 14.01 35.33 -23.98
C GLY A 10 15.53 35.41 -23.77
N SER A 11 16.02 35.79 -22.58
CA SER A 11 17.46 35.88 -22.35
C SER A 11 18.12 34.49 -22.44
N ARG A 12 19.34 34.44 -23.00
CA ARG A 12 20.14 33.20 -23.10
C ARG A 12 20.31 32.52 -21.74
N GLY A 13 20.42 33.30 -20.66
CA GLY A 13 20.49 32.81 -19.28
C GLY A 13 19.19 32.17 -18.81
N THR A 14 18.02 32.77 -19.08
CA THR A 14 16.71 32.22 -18.73
C THR A 14 16.45 30.89 -19.44
N ARG A 15 16.77 30.80 -20.73
CA ARG A 15 16.61 29.57 -21.52
C ARG A 15 17.50 28.44 -20.99
N ALA A 16 18.75 28.75 -20.66
CA ALA A 16 19.67 27.78 -20.05
C ALA A 16 19.15 27.33 -18.67
N ALA A 17 18.70 28.25 -17.82
CA ALA A 17 18.14 27.93 -16.51
C ALA A 17 16.89 27.04 -16.62
N CYS A 18 15.95 27.35 -17.53
CA CYS A 18 14.78 26.51 -17.78
C CYS A 18 15.17 25.11 -18.29
N PHE A 19 16.18 25.01 -19.15
CA PHE A 19 16.66 23.71 -19.63
C PHE A 19 17.22 22.86 -18.48
N PHE A 20 18.12 23.41 -17.66
CA PHE A 20 18.69 22.65 -16.54
C PHE A 20 17.66 22.32 -15.46
N ALA A 21 16.74 23.24 -15.16
CA ALA A 21 15.63 22.97 -14.24
C ALA A 21 14.70 21.88 -14.77
N GLY A 22 14.32 21.94 -16.06
CA GLY A 22 13.51 20.92 -16.71
C GLY A 22 14.20 19.56 -16.78
N LEU A 23 15.51 19.53 -17.05
CA LEU A 23 16.32 18.31 -17.05
C LEU A 23 16.35 17.68 -15.65
N GLY A 24 16.60 18.48 -14.61
CA GLY A 24 16.58 18.01 -13.22
C GLY A 24 15.21 17.44 -12.83
N LEU A 25 14.12 18.13 -13.19
CA LEU A 25 12.76 17.64 -12.96
C LEU A 25 12.49 16.34 -13.74
N ALA A 26 12.90 16.24 -15.01
CA ALA A 26 12.71 15.03 -15.80
C ALA A 26 13.43 13.82 -15.19
N ILE A 27 14.69 13.99 -14.77
CA ILE A 27 15.46 12.94 -14.08
C ILE A 27 14.77 12.54 -12.78
N ASN A 28 14.30 13.52 -11.99
CA ASN A 28 13.57 13.25 -10.75
C ASN A 28 12.30 12.43 -10.99
N GLN A 29 11.50 12.79 -11.99
CA GLN A 29 10.27 12.05 -12.31
C GLN A 29 10.54 10.64 -12.80
N LEU A 30 11.63 10.44 -13.57
CA LEU A 30 12.06 9.10 -13.97
C LEU A 30 12.46 8.25 -12.76
N GLY A 31 13.24 8.82 -11.83
CA GLY A 31 13.63 8.14 -10.60
C GLY A 31 12.44 7.72 -9.74
N LEU A 32 11.52 8.65 -9.47
CA LEU A 32 10.31 8.38 -8.68
C LEU A 32 9.39 7.35 -9.34
N ASN A 33 9.23 7.38 -10.67
CA ASN A 33 8.40 6.40 -11.36
C ASN A 33 8.98 4.98 -11.26
N ILE A 34 10.30 4.82 -11.30
CA ILE A 34 10.93 3.50 -11.15
C ILE A 34 10.73 2.99 -9.72
N THR A 35 11.07 3.79 -8.71
CA THR A 35 11.06 3.33 -7.32
C THR A 35 9.66 3.21 -6.73
N ALA A 36 8.78 4.18 -6.97
CA ALA A 36 7.46 4.22 -6.35
C ALA A 36 6.38 3.45 -7.12
N ASN A 37 6.48 3.38 -8.46
CA ASN A 37 5.43 2.77 -9.27
C ASN A 37 5.85 1.42 -9.86
N ALA A 38 7.00 1.36 -10.54
CA ALA A 38 7.43 0.13 -11.23
C ALA A 38 7.85 -0.97 -10.25
N LEU A 39 8.65 -0.64 -9.23
CA LEU A 39 9.05 -1.62 -8.21
C LEU A 39 7.85 -2.05 -7.35
N ALA A 40 7.02 -1.12 -6.88
CA ALA A 40 5.84 -1.45 -6.07
C ALA A 40 4.89 -2.39 -6.83
N GLY A 41 4.48 -2.04 -8.06
CA GLY A 41 3.64 -2.92 -8.86
C GLY A 41 4.32 -4.25 -9.24
N GLY A 42 5.65 -4.24 -9.37
CA GLY A 42 6.46 -5.44 -9.54
C GLY A 42 6.39 -6.38 -8.33
N PHE A 43 6.50 -5.84 -7.11
CA PHE A 43 6.35 -6.60 -5.87
C PHE A 43 4.94 -7.18 -5.71
N ASP A 44 3.91 -6.36 -5.94
CA ASP A 44 2.51 -6.80 -5.79
C ASP A 44 2.19 -7.95 -6.76
N LEU A 45 2.55 -7.82 -8.04
CA LEU A 45 2.29 -8.88 -9.03
C LEU A 45 3.12 -10.14 -8.78
N ALA A 46 4.35 -10.00 -8.31
CA ALA A 46 5.19 -11.14 -7.96
C ALA A 46 4.67 -11.86 -6.70
N ALA A 47 4.09 -11.14 -5.75
CA ALA A 47 3.48 -11.73 -4.56
C ALA A 47 2.19 -12.49 -4.90
N ILE A 48 1.37 -12.00 -5.83
CA ILE A 48 0.11 -12.65 -6.22
C ILE A 48 0.34 -13.87 -7.11
N PHE A 49 1.27 -13.78 -8.08
CA PHE A 49 1.54 -14.85 -9.05
C PHE A 49 3.02 -15.27 -9.06
N PRO A 50 3.56 -15.77 -7.93
CA PRO A 50 5.01 -16.00 -7.77
C PRO A 50 5.60 -17.02 -8.75
N ARG A 51 4.78 -17.97 -9.23
CA ARG A 51 5.21 -18.97 -10.20
C ARG A 51 5.41 -18.41 -11.62
N PHE A 52 4.72 -17.31 -11.97
CA PHE A 52 4.67 -16.80 -13.35
C PHE A 52 5.38 -15.45 -13.50
N ILE A 53 5.31 -14.60 -12.48
CA ILE A 53 5.77 -13.21 -12.53
C ILE A 53 6.93 -13.02 -11.55
N ASN A 54 8.05 -12.55 -12.07
CA ASN A 54 9.13 -11.99 -11.26
C ASN A 54 8.99 -10.47 -11.18
N ILE A 55 9.68 -9.82 -10.23
CA ILE A 55 9.59 -8.37 -10.01
C ILE A 55 9.84 -7.57 -11.30
N ARG A 56 10.81 -7.98 -12.12
CA ARG A 56 11.12 -7.32 -13.41
C ARG A 56 9.97 -7.42 -14.41
N ARG A 57 9.39 -8.62 -14.57
CA ARG A 57 8.23 -8.86 -15.44
C ARG A 57 7.00 -8.09 -14.94
N GLY A 58 6.77 -8.09 -13.62
CA GLY A 58 5.69 -7.33 -12.99
C GLY A 58 5.83 -5.82 -13.21
N ALA A 59 7.05 -5.28 -13.12
CA ALA A 59 7.33 -3.87 -13.41
C ALA A 59 6.98 -3.50 -14.87
N TYR A 60 7.34 -4.34 -15.84
CA TYR A 60 6.97 -4.12 -17.25
C TYR A 60 5.46 -4.18 -17.48
N LEU A 61 4.76 -5.12 -16.84
CA LEU A 61 3.30 -5.21 -16.90
C LEU A 61 2.64 -3.97 -16.28
N THR A 62 3.14 -3.52 -15.14
CA THR A 62 2.65 -2.30 -14.46
C THR A 62 2.82 -1.08 -15.35
N ALA A 63 3.99 -0.94 -16.01
CA ALA A 63 4.25 0.15 -16.95
C ALA A 63 3.27 0.12 -18.14
N LEU A 64 3.01 -1.06 -18.72
CA LEU A 64 2.07 -1.23 -19.82
C LEU A 64 0.63 -0.86 -19.41
N LEU A 65 0.19 -1.37 -18.26
CA LEU A 65 -1.14 -1.09 -17.71
C LEU A 65 -1.34 0.41 -17.41
N SER A 66 -0.29 1.09 -16.91
CA SER A 66 -0.36 2.53 -16.63
C SER A 66 -0.68 3.37 -17.87
N ILE A 67 -0.14 3.00 -19.04
CA ILE A 67 -0.40 3.67 -20.32
C ILE A 67 -1.83 3.35 -20.79
N ALA A 68 -2.27 2.10 -20.62
CA ALA A 68 -3.61 1.65 -21.02
C ALA A 68 -4.74 2.39 -20.28
N VAL A 69 -4.50 2.89 -19.07
CA VAL A 69 -5.45 3.74 -18.32
C VAL A 69 -5.64 5.12 -18.95
N ASN A 70 -4.79 5.52 -19.91
CA ASN A 70 -4.84 6.82 -20.59
C ASN A 70 -4.84 8.02 -19.61
N PRO A 71 -3.84 8.14 -18.73
CA PRO A 71 -3.83 9.14 -17.64
C PRO A 71 -3.92 10.59 -18.13
N TRP A 72 -3.50 10.88 -19.36
CA TRP A 72 -3.61 12.22 -19.95
C TRP A 72 -5.06 12.72 -20.04
N ARG A 73 -6.05 11.82 -20.16
CA ARG A 73 -7.46 12.23 -20.13
C ARG A 73 -7.90 12.78 -18.77
N LEU A 74 -7.31 12.28 -17.69
CA LEU A 74 -7.59 12.75 -16.32
C LEU A 74 -6.94 14.11 -16.06
N VAL A 75 -5.71 14.31 -16.51
CA VAL A 75 -4.95 15.55 -16.30
C VAL A 75 -5.54 16.74 -17.07
N ASN A 76 -6.22 16.48 -18.19
CA ASN A 76 -6.87 17.53 -18.98
C ASN A 76 -7.99 18.28 -18.22
N THR A 77 -8.48 17.76 -17.09
CA THR A 77 -9.47 18.45 -16.24
C THR A 77 -8.97 18.50 -14.80
N SER A 78 -8.50 19.67 -14.36
CA SER A 78 -7.89 19.86 -13.03
C SER A 78 -8.81 19.46 -11.87
N THR A 79 -10.12 19.69 -12.01
CA THR A 79 -11.13 19.29 -11.02
C THR A 79 -11.29 17.78 -10.94
N THR A 80 -11.41 17.08 -12.07
CA THR A 80 -11.52 15.62 -12.10
C THR A 80 -10.29 14.94 -11.50
N PHE A 81 -9.10 15.49 -11.77
CA PHE A 81 -7.86 14.99 -11.21
C PHE A 81 -7.85 15.05 -9.66
N LEU A 82 -8.23 16.21 -9.09
CA LEU A 82 -8.30 16.38 -7.65
C LEU A 82 -9.35 15.45 -7.02
N THR A 83 -10.53 15.32 -7.63
CA THR A 83 -11.57 14.41 -7.12
C THR A 83 -11.10 12.96 -7.10
N VAL A 84 -10.41 12.50 -8.14
CA VAL A 84 -9.86 11.13 -8.18
C VAL A 84 -8.83 10.92 -7.08
N LEU A 85 -7.91 11.87 -6.89
CA LEU A 85 -6.91 11.79 -5.80
C LEU A 85 -7.57 11.76 -4.42
N SER A 86 -8.55 12.62 -4.17
CA SER A 86 -9.32 12.62 -2.92
C SER A 86 -10.06 11.29 -2.71
N SER A 87 -10.53 10.68 -3.78
CA SER A 87 -11.27 9.41 -3.73
C SER A 87 -10.39 8.22 -3.33
N TYR A 88 -9.10 8.22 -3.67
CA TYR A 88 -8.18 7.18 -3.22
C TYR A 88 -8.09 7.10 -1.69
N SER A 89 -8.21 8.24 -1.00
CA SER A 89 -8.13 8.30 0.46
C SER A 89 -9.24 7.50 1.16
N VAL A 90 -10.41 7.38 0.52
CA VAL A 90 -11.56 6.60 1.02
C VAL A 90 -11.23 5.12 1.12
N PHE A 91 -10.43 4.58 0.20
CA PHE A 91 -10.06 3.16 0.18
C PHE A 91 -8.76 2.88 0.94
N LEU A 92 -7.79 3.78 0.82
CA LEU A 92 -6.48 3.62 1.44
C LEU A 92 -6.51 3.86 2.96
N GLY A 93 -7.29 4.82 3.45
CA GLY A 93 -7.40 5.09 4.89
C GLY A 93 -7.83 3.86 5.71
N PRO A 94 -8.95 3.19 5.36
CA PRO A 94 -9.36 1.93 5.99
C PRO A 94 -8.33 0.81 5.88
N MET A 95 -7.63 0.71 4.76
CA MET A 95 -6.59 -0.31 4.53
C MET A 95 -5.37 -0.08 5.43
N THR A 96 -4.88 1.15 5.54
CA THR A 96 -3.77 1.46 6.45
C THR A 96 -4.17 1.28 7.91
N GLY A 97 -5.40 1.68 8.29
CA GLY A 97 -5.94 1.50 9.64
C GLY A 97 -5.98 0.05 10.11
N LEU A 98 -6.54 -0.85 9.28
CA LEU A 98 -6.56 -2.28 9.62
C LEU A 98 -5.15 -2.91 9.62
N MET A 99 -4.24 -2.48 8.74
CA MET A 99 -2.87 -3.00 8.72
C MET A 99 -2.11 -2.62 9.98
N VAL A 100 -2.25 -1.36 10.42
CA VAL A 100 -1.66 -0.88 11.68
C VAL A 100 -2.23 -1.62 12.88
N SER A 101 -3.56 -1.79 12.95
CA SER A 101 -4.22 -2.56 14.01
C SER A 101 -3.79 -4.02 14.01
N SER A 102 -3.67 -4.63 12.82
CA SER A 102 -3.20 -6.00 12.65
C SER A 102 -1.81 -6.18 13.25
N TYR A 103 -0.87 -5.29 12.94
CA TYR A 103 0.50 -5.41 13.44
C TYR A 103 0.64 -5.04 14.93
N LEU A 104 0.08 -3.91 15.35
CA LEU A 104 0.32 -3.36 16.69
C LEU A 104 -0.61 -3.94 17.76
N VAL A 105 -1.88 -4.14 17.45
CA VAL A 105 -2.92 -4.52 18.43
C VAL A 105 -3.11 -6.03 18.45
N VAL A 106 -3.38 -6.63 17.29
CA VAL A 106 -3.69 -8.07 17.19
C VAL A 106 -2.41 -8.91 17.32
N ASN A 107 -1.42 -8.65 16.47
CA ASN A 107 -0.18 -9.42 16.47
C ASN A 107 0.85 -8.97 17.51
N ARG A 108 0.61 -7.83 18.19
CA ARG A 108 1.52 -7.25 19.20
C ARG A 108 2.99 -7.20 18.75
N ARG A 109 3.22 -6.86 17.48
CA ARG A 109 4.53 -6.81 16.81
C ARG A 109 5.23 -8.16 16.61
N LYS A 110 4.54 -9.29 16.82
CA LYS A 110 5.06 -10.64 16.57
C LYS A 110 4.49 -11.18 15.26
N ILE A 111 5.35 -11.44 14.28
CA ILE A 111 4.96 -12.02 12.98
C ILE A 111 5.78 -13.28 12.76
N ASN A 112 5.13 -14.39 12.42
CA ASN A 112 5.79 -15.56 11.88
C ASN A 112 6.09 -15.33 10.38
N VAL A 113 7.37 -15.20 10.01
CA VAL A 113 7.79 -14.99 8.61
C VAL A 113 7.66 -16.24 7.77
N ASP A 114 7.87 -17.42 8.35
CA ASP A 114 7.81 -18.68 7.58
C ASP A 114 6.38 -18.96 7.09
N ASP A 115 5.39 -18.69 7.95
CA ASP A 115 3.97 -18.89 7.61
C ASP A 115 3.41 -17.83 6.67
N LEU A 116 4.06 -16.66 6.53
CA LEU A 116 3.68 -15.64 5.54
C LEU A 116 3.87 -16.13 4.10
N TYR A 117 4.82 -17.03 3.88
CA TYR A 117 5.11 -17.62 2.57
C TYR A 117 4.47 -19.00 2.37
N ASN A 118 3.71 -19.49 3.35
CA ASN A 118 3.03 -20.78 3.30
C ASN A 118 1.55 -20.59 2.94
N GLY A 119 1.19 -20.90 1.69
CA GLY A 119 -0.19 -20.81 1.17
C GLY A 119 -1.04 -22.06 1.40
N THR A 120 -0.76 -22.86 2.44
CA THR A 120 -1.52 -24.09 2.75
C THR A 120 -2.29 -23.95 4.06
N GLU A 121 -3.20 -24.89 4.33
CA GLU A 121 -4.00 -24.93 5.56
C GLU A 121 -3.18 -25.01 6.85
N ARG A 122 -1.88 -25.30 6.74
CA ARG A 122 -0.94 -25.35 7.86
C ARG A 122 -0.50 -23.97 8.35
N SER A 123 -0.65 -22.93 7.53
CA SER A 123 -0.24 -21.58 7.92
C SER A 123 -1.17 -20.99 8.97
N ILE A 124 -0.59 -20.33 9.98
CA ILE A 124 -1.38 -19.58 10.97
C ILE A 124 -2.21 -18.44 10.36
N TYR A 125 -1.88 -18.03 9.13
CA TYR A 125 -2.59 -16.99 8.37
C TYR A 125 -3.55 -17.56 7.31
N TRP A 126 -3.84 -18.87 7.35
CA TRP A 126 -4.82 -19.47 6.43
C TRP A 126 -6.26 -19.04 6.74
N TYR A 127 -6.60 -18.74 8.00
CA TYR A 127 -7.94 -18.32 8.42
C TYR A 127 -9.05 -19.22 7.84
N SER A 128 -10.07 -18.65 7.20
CA SER A 128 -11.19 -19.38 6.59
C SER A 128 -10.90 -19.62 5.11
N HIS A 129 -10.21 -20.72 4.80
CA HIS A 129 -9.85 -21.14 3.43
C HIS A 129 -8.96 -20.14 2.66
N GLY A 130 -7.96 -19.57 3.34
CA GLY A 130 -7.05 -18.57 2.80
C GLY A 130 -7.55 -17.12 2.93
N CYS A 131 -8.76 -16.90 3.46
CA CYS A 131 -9.37 -15.58 3.55
C CYS A 131 -9.64 -15.13 4.98
N ASN A 132 -9.18 -13.92 5.33
CA ASN A 132 -9.53 -13.26 6.58
C ASN A 132 -10.79 -12.39 6.41
N TRP A 133 -11.96 -12.98 6.64
CA TRP A 133 -13.23 -12.25 6.55
C TRP A 133 -13.30 -11.03 7.48
N ARG A 134 -12.58 -11.07 8.61
CA ARG A 134 -12.53 -9.95 9.58
C ARG A 134 -11.88 -8.72 8.98
N ALA A 135 -10.86 -8.91 8.14
CA ALA A 135 -10.21 -7.83 7.40
C ALA A 135 -11.17 -7.19 6.41
N LEU A 136 -11.94 -8.01 5.68
CA LEU A 136 -12.93 -7.53 4.71
C LEU A 136 -14.03 -6.72 5.40
N VAL A 137 -14.58 -7.23 6.51
CA VAL A 137 -15.62 -6.52 7.26
C VAL A 137 -15.09 -5.20 7.84
N ALA A 138 -13.90 -5.20 8.45
CA ALA A 138 -13.28 -3.98 8.97
C ALA A 138 -13.07 -2.92 7.88
N TRP A 139 -12.57 -3.35 6.72
CA TRP A 139 -12.37 -2.46 5.56
C TRP A 139 -13.70 -1.88 5.06
N LEU A 140 -14.74 -2.72 4.91
CA LEU A 140 -16.07 -2.27 4.48
C LEU A 140 -16.68 -1.26 5.45
N VAL A 141 -16.52 -1.44 6.77
CA VAL A 141 -17.01 -0.46 7.75
C VAL A 141 -16.32 0.89 7.62
N GLY A 142 -15.05 0.94 7.23
CA GLY A 142 -14.36 2.20 6.95
C GLY A 142 -14.75 2.85 5.61
N VAL A 143 -15.02 2.04 4.58
CA VAL A 143 -15.32 2.53 3.22
C VAL A 143 -16.79 2.94 3.05
N VAL A 144 -17.72 2.06 3.43
CA VAL A 144 -19.15 2.20 3.10
C VAL A 144 -19.76 3.53 3.56
N PRO A 145 -19.48 4.03 4.79
CA PRO A 145 -20.03 5.30 5.24
C PRO A 145 -19.52 6.53 4.46
N CYS A 146 -18.33 6.42 3.84
CA CYS A 146 -17.76 7.48 3.00
C CYS A 146 -18.28 7.45 1.55
N MET A 147 -18.91 6.34 1.12
CA MET A 147 -19.39 6.17 -0.27
C MET A 147 -20.40 7.23 -0.72
N PRO A 148 -21.39 7.67 0.10
CA PRO A 148 -22.36 8.67 -0.36
C PRO A 148 -21.69 10.01 -0.70
N GLY A 149 -20.74 10.48 0.11
CA GLY A 149 -19.98 11.70 -0.18
C GLY A 149 -19.05 11.55 -1.40
N PHE A 150 -18.45 10.38 -1.56
CA PHE A 150 -17.66 10.04 -2.76
C PHE A 150 -18.51 10.09 -4.05
N VAL A 151 -19.73 9.53 -4.03
CA VAL A 151 -20.63 9.53 -5.19
C VAL A 151 -21.04 10.96 -5.58
N ALA A 152 -21.33 11.82 -4.61
CA ALA A 152 -21.64 13.23 -4.89
C ALA A 152 -20.44 14.02 -5.41
N ALA A 153 -19.23 13.70 -4.95
CA ALA A 153 -18.01 14.33 -5.47
C ALA A 153 -17.77 13.99 -6.95
N LEU A 154 -18.18 12.81 -7.41
CA LEU A 154 -18.08 12.37 -8.81
C LEU A 154 -19.28 12.78 -9.67
N ASN A 155 -20.48 12.87 -9.08
CA ASN A 155 -21.70 13.22 -9.80
C ASN A 155 -22.44 14.37 -9.09
N PRO A 156 -22.26 15.62 -9.56
CA PRO A 156 -22.90 16.80 -8.98
C PRO A 156 -24.44 16.79 -9.00
N ARG A 157 -25.05 15.85 -9.73
CA ARG A 157 -26.52 15.69 -9.78
C ARG A 157 -27.07 14.96 -8.56
N VAL A 158 -26.23 14.26 -7.79
CA VAL A 158 -26.63 13.54 -6.59
C VAL A 158 -26.43 14.45 -5.40
N GLN A 159 -27.53 14.85 -4.77
CA GLN A 159 -27.47 15.58 -3.50
C GLN A 159 -27.48 14.58 -2.33
N VAL A 160 -26.61 14.81 -1.36
CA VAL A 160 -26.48 14.02 -0.14
C VAL A 160 -26.50 14.95 1.05
N THR A 161 -26.83 14.39 2.20
CA THR A 161 -26.80 15.10 3.48
C THR A 161 -25.43 15.73 3.72
N GLU A 162 -25.42 16.94 4.29
CA GLU A 162 -24.21 17.68 4.65
C GLU A 162 -23.22 16.82 5.45
N GLY A 163 -23.70 16.04 6.42
CA GLY A 163 -22.86 15.13 7.21
C GLY A 163 -22.12 14.05 6.40
N ALA A 164 -22.68 13.58 5.27
CA ALA A 164 -22.00 12.60 4.42
C ALA A 164 -20.89 13.25 3.57
N THR A 165 -21.08 14.52 3.19
CA THR A 165 -20.06 15.32 2.51
C THR A 165 -18.90 15.66 3.45
N GLU A 166 -19.22 16.08 4.67
CA GLU A 166 -18.21 16.35 5.70
C GLU A 166 -17.41 15.08 6.07
N LEU A 167 -18.10 13.94 6.19
CA LEU A 167 -17.44 12.65 6.42
C LEU A 167 -16.47 12.27 5.30
N TYR A 168 -16.79 12.60 4.04
CA TYR A 168 -15.88 12.39 2.91
C TYR A 168 -14.62 13.24 3.01
N TYR A 169 -14.71 14.49 3.47
CA TYR A 169 -13.53 15.35 3.68
C TYR A 169 -12.58 14.80 4.75
N MET A 170 -13.11 14.12 5.76
CA MET A 170 -12.33 13.44 6.80
C MET A 170 -12.19 11.92 6.59
N SER A 171 -12.47 11.43 5.37
CA SER A 171 -12.56 9.99 5.06
C SER A 171 -11.30 9.20 5.43
N TYR A 172 -10.11 9.79 5.31
CA TYR A 172 -8.87 9.13 5.71
C TYR A 172 -8.81 8.86 7.21
N ILE A 173 -9.10 9.86 8.05
CA ILE A 173 -9.05 9.75 9.51
C ILE A 173 -10.14 8.79 10.01
N TYR A 174 -11.37 8.99 9.50
CA TYR A 174 -12.49 8.12 9.83
C TYR A 174 -12.20 6.68 9.44
N GLY A 175 -11.79 6.46 8.19
CA GLY A 175 -11.48 5.13 7.65
C GLY A 175 -10.38 4.44 8.44
N PHE A 176 -9.30 5.14 8.74
CA PHE A 176 -8.18 4.62 9.53
C PHE A 176 -8.62 4.14 10.92
N LEU A 177 -9.32 5.00 11.68
CA LEU A 177 -9.72 4.69 13.04
C LEU A 177 -10.82 3.62 13.10
N SER A 178 -11.87 3.78 12.30
CA SER A 178 -13.01 2.85 12.27
C SER A 178 -12.57 1.45 11.88
N SER A 179 -11.83 1.30 10.77
CA SER A 179 -11.34 0.01 10.29
C SER A 179 -10.36 -0.62 11.29
N GLY A 180 -9.45 0.17 11.87
CA GLY A 180 -8.51 -0.30 12.88
C GLY A 180 -9.20 -0.84 14.15
N VAL A 181 -10.18 -0.09 14.68
CA VAL A 181 -10.97 -0.49 15.86
C VAL A 181 -11.81 -1.72 15.57
N VAL A 182 -12.53 -1.75 14.45
CA VAL A 182 -13.37 -2.89 14.07
C VAL A 182 -12.52 -4.14 13.84
N TYR A 183 -11.35 -4.02 13.21
CA TYR A 183 -10.43 -5.14 13.02
C TYR A 183 -9.97 -5.76 14.35
N ALA A 184 -9.60 -4.91 15.32
CA ALA A 184 -9.21 -5.34 16.65
C ALA A 184 -10.40 -6.00 17.39
N ALA A 185 -11.55 -5.35 17.37
CA ALA A 185 -12.76 -5.85 18.02
C ALA A 185 -13.19 -7.21 17.45
N LEU A 186 -13.11 -7.41 16.13
CA LEU A 186 -13.42 -8.69 15.50
C LEU A 186 -12.42 -9.79 15.89
N HIS A 187 -11.13 -9.47 16.06
CA HIS A 187 -10.15 -10.45 16.55
C HIS A 187 -10.29 -10.74 18.05
N TRP A 188 -10.87 -9.83 18.84
CA TRP A 188 -11.20 -10.11 20.24
C TRP A 188 -12.48 -10.91 20.41
N ALA A 189 -13.52 -10.59 19.63
CA ALA A 189 -14.80 -11.29 19.67
C ALA A 189 -14.73 -12.68 19.03
N PHE A 190 -13.98 -12.79 17.92
CA PHE A 190 -13.79 -14.04 17.18
C PHE A 190 -12.29 -14.27 16.98
N PRO A 191 -11.56 -14.77 17.98
CA PRO A 191 -10.12 -14.99 17.86
C PRO A 191 -9.79 -15.95 16.71
N ALA A 192 -8.65 -15.72 16.08
CA ALA A 192 -8.06 -16.68 15.14
C ALA A 192 -7.12 -17.56 15.95
N ASP A 193 -7.54 -18.79 16.27
CA ASP A 193 -6.88 -19.63 17.29
C ASP A 193 -5.40 -19.84 17.02
N ALA A 194 -5.02 -20.20 15.79
CA ALA A 194 -3.63 -20.46 15.41
C ALA A 194 -2.74 -19.20 15.54
N CYS A 195 -3.21 -18.07 15.02
CA CYS A 195 -2.50 -16.80 15.09
C CYS A 195 -2.43 -16.27 16.53
N SER A 196 -3.52 -16.38 17.29
CA SER A 196 -3.60 -15.92 18.68
C SER A 196 -2.73 -16.77 19.62
N ALA A 197 -2.66 -18.09 19.37
CA ALA A 197 -1.75 -19.00 20.06
C ALA A 197 -0.29 -18.61 19.81
N PHE A 198 0.09 -18.37 18.55
CA PHE A 198 1.44 -17.88 18.23
C PHE A 198 1.78 -16.58 18.97
N VAL A 199 0.89 -15.59 18.94
CA VAL A 199 1.15 -14.29 19.61
C VAL A 199 1.34 -14.45 21.13
N ARG A 200 0.59 -15.37 21.75
CA ARG A 200 0.67 -15.67 23.19
C ARG A 200 1.93 -16.45 23.54
N ASP A 201 2.25 -17.47 22.77
CA ASP A 201 3.24 -18.48 23.13
C ASP A 201 4.64 -18.14 22.58
N ALA A 202 4.73 -17.29 21.54
CA ALA A 202 5.99 -16.83 21.00
C ALA A 202 6.77 -15.93 21.99
N PRO A 203 8.11 -15.90 21.89
CA PRO A 203 8.97 -15.02 22.69
C PRO A 203 8.64 -13.53 22.47
N SER A 204 9.37 -12.65 23.14
CA SER A 204 9.13 -11.20 23.02
C SER A 204 9.23 -10.74 21.56
N ALA A 205 8.57 -9.62 21.23
CA ALA A 205 8.58 -9.12 19.84
C ALA A 205 9.99 -8.78 19.34
N GLU A 206 10.89 -8.39 20.24
CA GLU A 206 12.30 -8.12 19.93
C GLU A 206 13.05 -9.42 19.60
N GLU A 207 12.89 -10.47 20.41
CA GLU A 207 13.49 -11.77 20.15
C GLU A 207 12.97 -12.40 18.85
N VAL A 208 11.66 -12.34 18.60
CA VAL A 208 11.06 -12.81 17.34
C VAL A 208 11.66 -12.08 16.15
N ARG A 209 11.79 -10.76 16.24
CA ARG A 209 12.43 -9.95 15.21
C ARG A 209 13.89 -10.39 15.02
N HIS A 210 14.67 -10.53 16.08
CA HIS A 210 16.07 -10.95 16.00
C HIS A 210 16.25 -12.34 15.38
N MET A 211 15.39 -13.31 15.74
CA MET A 211 15.41 -14.63 15.14
C MET A 211 15.20 -14.57 13.62
N TYR A 212 14.18 -13.84 13.16
CA TYR A 212 13.90 -13.77 11.73
C TYR A 212 14.90 -12.92 10.96
N LEU A 213 15.43 -11.84 11.54
CA LEU A 213 16.55 -11.10 10.94
C LEU A 213 17.76 -12.02 10.82
N GLY A 214 18.15 -12.74 11.88
CA GLY A 214 19.29 -13.67 11.81
C GLY A 214 19.09 -14.82 10.81
N LYS A 215 17.85 -15.28 10.63
CA LYS A 215 17.52 -16.36 9.69
C LYS A 215 17.46 -15.88 8.23
N TRP A 216 16.93 -14.69 7.98
CA TRP A 216 16.55 -14.24 6.63
C TRP A 216 17.35 -13.03 6.11
N ASP A 217 17.96 -12.20 6.96
CA ASP A 217 18.88 -11.12 6.54
C ASP A 217 20.30 -11.64 6.28
N VAL A 218 20.42 -12.82 5.65
CA VAL A 218 21.71 -13.30 5.14
C VAL A 218 22.04 -12.46 3.91
N VAL A 219 23.17 -11.75 3.94
CA VAL A 219 23.60 -10.94 2.80
C VAL A 219 23.86 -11.89 1.62
N LEU A 220 23.44 -11.53 0.40
CA LEU A 220 23.64 -12.34 -0.82
C LEU A 220 25.10 -12.84 -1.02
N SER A 221 26.08 -12.13 -0.45
CA SER A 221 27.50 -12.54 -0.44
C SER A 221 27.82 -13.72 0.47
N GLU A 222 26.98 -14.01 1.47
CA GLU A 222 27.13 -15.07 2.46
C GLU A 222 26.34 -16.34 2.09
N MET A 223 25.41 -16.24 1.12
CA MET A 223 24.63 -17.38 0.63
C MET A 223 25.47 -18.57 0.11
N PRO A 224 26.62 -18.38 -0.58
CA PRO A 224 27.45 -19.52 -1.00
C PRO A 224 28.00 -20.33 0.18
N ALA A 225 28.26 -19.68 1.32
CA ALA A 225 28.74 -20.35 2.53
C ALA A 225 27.62 -21.11 3.23
N VAL A 226 26.41 -20.53 3.30
CA VAL A 226 25.24 -21.16 3.94
C VAL A 226 24.71 -22.35 3.14
N VAL A 227 24.70 -22.27 1.79
CA VAL A 227 24.28 -23.40 0.94
C VAL A 227 25.26 -24.57 1.03
N GLY A 228 26.55 -24.30 1.23
CA GLY A 228 27.56 -25.34 1.46
C GLY A 228 27.33 -26.12 2.77
N ASP A 229 26.80 -25.46 3.79
CA ASP A 229 26.52 -26.05 5.11
C ASP A 229 25.21 -26.87 5.13
N LEU A 230 24.25 -26.54 4.25
CA LEU A 230 22.98 -27.25 4.11
C LEU A 230 23.03 -28.44 3.13
N GLY A 231 24.10 -28.58 2.35
CA GLY A 231 24.31 -29.69 1.40
C GLY A 231 25.12 -30.85 1.99
N GLY A 232 25.40 -30.82 3.28
CA GLY A 232 26.25 -31.77 3.99
C GLY A 232 25.50 -32.69 4.95
N GLU A 233 24.46 -33.39 4.47
CA GLU A 233 23.96 -34.65 5.03
C GLU A 233 23.53 -35.60 3.89
#